data_AF-A0A4P6MGC8-F1
#
_entry.id   AF-A0A4P6MGC8-F1
#
_cell.length_a   1.000
_cell.length_b   1.000
_cell.length_c   1.000
_cell.angle_alpha   90.00
_cell.angle_beta   90.00
_cell.angle_gamma   90.00
#
_symmetry.space_group_name_H-M   'P 1'
#
loop_
_entity.id
_entity.type
_entity.pdbx_description
1 polymer ?
#
loop_
_entity_poly.entity_id
_entity_poly.type
_entity_poly.pdbx_seq_one_letter_code
_entity_poly.pdbx_strand_id
1 'polypeptide(L)'
;MVPFERLEIGIYRAAIAAAIIVCAFPAVAQDGTGPIPENAEARSYGGGWDCSLGYRVNGGDCVAIDVPENAYATGRSYGSGWACKRGYQEVGGVSCEAIPIPENAFLRSSGLDWQCDRGYRQSRETCVPIDLPENAYLTNDPSGSGWECDRGFAKLTDACVPIAVPENGYLTNADFGAEWACERGFFEVDGRCDPVALPANAFLDQESFGPGWRCERGFEAVAGACVAINLPANAHLDRSGNRWRCDRSFQLSDGACVLGR
;
A
#
# COMPACT_ATOMS: atom_id res chain seq x y z
N MET A 1 42.19 10.41 61.45
CA MET A 1 41.37 9.62 60.50
C MET A 1 39.89 9.87 60.79
N VAL A 2 39.39 11.02 60.30
CA VAL A 2 38.01 11.45 59.90
C VAL A 2 38.23 12.82 59.18
N PRO A 3 37.30 13.37 58.35
CA PRO A 3 37.49 13.61 56.90
C PRO A 3 37.34 15.09 56.47
N PHE A 4 37.14 15.34 55.16
CA PHE A 4 36.78 16.61 54.48
C PHE A 4 37.94 17.63 54.40
N GLU A 5 38.24 18.38 53.32
CA GLU A 5 37.42 18.99 52.26
C GLU A 5 38.29 19.33 51.03
N ARG A 6 37.66 19.48 49.85
CA ARG A 6 38.24 20.05 48.62
C ARG A 6 38.28 21.59 48.71
N LEU A 7 39.22 22.22 48.00
CA LEU A 7 39.15 23.51 47.26
C LEU A 7 40.62 23.97 47.05
N GLU A 8 41.10 24.62 45.98
CA GLU A 8 40.65 24.97 44.64
C GLU A 8 41.88 25.49 43.84
N ILE A 9 41.85 25.28 42.52
CA ILE A 9 42.17 26.22 41.43
C ILE A 9 43.53 26.97 41.41
N GLY A 10 44.26 26.76 40.31
CA GLY A 10 44.54 27.88 39.41
C GLY A 10 45.94 28.03 38.81
N ILE A 11 45.94 28.15 37.47
CA ILE A 11 46.80 29.00 36.61
C ILE A 11 48.28 28.51 36.47
N TYR A 12 48.79 28.10 35.30
CA TYR A 12 49.08 28.94 34.13
C TYR A 12 49.29 28.13 32.83
N ARG A 13 48.83 28.73 31.73
CA ARG A 13 48.95 28.30 30.32
C ARG A 13 50.31 28.70 29.73
N ALA A 14 50.88 27.89 28.84
CA ALA A 14 51.49 28.29 27.55
C ALA A 14 52.11 27.04 26.88
N ALA A 15 51.47 26.48 25.85
CA ALA A 15 51.81 26.68 24.43
C ALA A 15 52.69 25.54 23.87
N ILE A 16 52.04 24.49 23.37
CA ILE A 16 52.64 23.57 22.39
C ILE A 16 51.72 23.58 21.16
N ALA A 17 52.16 24.29 20.13
CA ALA A 17 51.64 24.14 18.78
C ALA A 17 52.31 22.90 18.17
N ALA A 18 51.52 21.85 17.91
CA ALA A 18 51.95 20.71 17.11
C ALA A 18 50.98 20.57 15.94
N ALA A 19 51.54 20.72 14.73
CA ALA A 19 50.85 20.76 13.46
C ALA A 19 50.13 19.43 13.15
N ILE A 20 48.82 19.50 12.93
CA ILE A 20 48.05 18.42 12.28
C ILE A 20 48.26 18.60 10.78
N ILE A 21 49.24 17.89 10.22
CA ILE A 21 49.34 17.69 8.77
C ILE A 21 48.23 16.70 8.40
N VAL A 22 47.14 17.22 7.85
CA VAL A 22 46.15 16.41 7.15
C VAL A 22 46.82 15.93 5.87
N CYS A 23 47.29 14.69 5.85
CA CYS A 23 47.64 14.02 4.60
C CYS A 23 46.35 13.85 3.78
N ALA A 24 46.05 14.82 2.93
CA ALA A 24 45.15 14.62 1.81
C ALA A 24 45.88 13.72 0.81
N PHE A 25 45.88 12.41 1.06
CA PHE A 25 46.15 11.45 -0.01
C PHE A 25 45.04 11.66 -1.05
N PRO A 26 45.35 11.90 -2.34
CA PRO A 26 44.34 11.80 -3.36
C PRO A 26 43.81 10.36 -3.30
N ALA A 27 42.56 10.22 -2.86
CA ALA A 27 41.84 8.97 -3.03
C ALA A 27 41.63 8.80 -4.55
N VAL A 28 42.55 8.10 -5.20
CA VAL A 28 42.34 7.67 -6.59
C VAL A 28 41.39 6.49 -6.52
N ALA A 29 40.10 6.80 -6.51
CA ALA A 29 39.03 5.85 -6.80
C ALA A 29 38.37 6.31 -8.10
N GLN A 30 39.14 6.40 -9.18
CA GLN A 30 38.59 6.56 -10.53
C GLN A 30 38.83 5.28 -11.32
N ASP A 31 38.18 4.21 -10.86
CA ASP A 31 38.09 2.96 -11.60
C ASP A 31 37.44 3.25 -12.97
N GLY A 32 38.02 2.68 -14.03
CA GLY A 32 37.52 2.89 -15.40
C GLY A 32 37.97 4.19 -16.06
N THR A 33 39.10 4.78 -15.67
CA THR A 33 39.71 5.94 -16.34
C THR A 33 41.09 5.60 -16.92
N GLY A 34 41.40 6.08 -18.13
CA GLY A 34 42.66 5.77 -18.82
C GLY A 34 42.46 5.07 -20.17
N PRO A 35 43.54 4.49 -20.76
CA PRO A 35 43.41 3.69 -21.97
C PRO A 35 42.49 2.49 -21.72
N ILE A 36 41.72 2.10 -22.72
CA ILE A 36 40.75 0.99 -22.63
C ILE A 36 41.55 -0.33 -22.59
N PRO A 37 41.49 -1.10 -21.49
CA PRO A 37 42.18 -2.38 -21.39
C PRO A 37 41.43 -3.49 -22.15
N GLU A 38 42.00 -4.70 -22.19
CA GLU A 38 41.32 -5.88 -22.75
C GLU A 38 40.05 -6.21 -21.94
N ASN A 39 39.00 -6.71 -22.61
CA ASN A 39 37.69 -7.01 -22.01
C ASN A 39 36.96 -5.80 -21.39
N ALA A 40 37.20 -4.60 -21.92
CA ALA A 40 36.52 -3.37 -21.58
C ALA A 40 35.89 -2.69 -22.80
N GLU A 41 34.80 -1.96 -22.56
CA GLU A 41 34.06 -1.19 -23.54
C GLU A 41 34.05 0.30 -23.14
N ALA A 42 34.19 1.18 -24.13
CA ALA A 42 34.12 2.62 -23.91
C ALA A 42 32.72 3.02 -23.41
N ARG A 43 32.66 3.88 -22.40
CA ARG A 43 31.38 4.43 -21.93
C ARG A 43 30.76 5.30 -23.03
N SER A 44 29.44 5.22 -23.16
CA SER A 44 28.69 6.06 -24.11
C SER A 44 28.63 7.53 -23.72
N TYR A 45 28.90 7.87 -22.45
CA TYR A 45 28.99 9.24 -21.93
C TYR A 45 29.93 9.31 -20.73
N GLY A 46 30.41 10.52 -20.39
CA GLY A 46 31.18 10.77 -19.16
C GLY A 46 32.67 10.41 -19.21
N GLY A 47 33.17 9.87 -20.31
CA GLY A 47 34.57 9.43 -20.45
C GLY A 47 34.89 8.18 -19.63
N GLY A 48 35.93 7.45 -20.05
CA GLY A 48 36.34 6.20 -19.41
C GLY A 48 35.74 4.94 -20.05
N TRP A 49 35.84 3.83 -19.35
CA TRP A 49 35.45 2.49 -19.81
C TRP A 49 34.76 1.70 -18.70
N ASP A 50 33.94 0.73 -19.10
CA ASP A 50 33.35 -0.28 -18.24
C ASP A 50 33.79 -1.67 -18.70
N CYS A 51 33.94 -2.62 -17.79
CA CYS A 51 34.25 -3.99 -18.19
C CYS A 51 33.10 -4.62 -18.97
N SER A 52 33.44 -5.39 -20.00
CA SER A 52 32.47 -6.20 -20.73
C SER A 52 31.79 -7.21 -19.79
N LEU A 53 30.52 -7.53 -20.04
CA LEU A 53 30.10 -8.93 -20.21
C LEU A 53 30.76 -10.05 -19.37
N GLY A 54 30.71 -10.06 -18.03
CA GLY A 54 31.34 -11.14 -17.24
C GLY A 54 32.78 -10.87 -16.78
N TYR A 55 33.21 -9.62 -16.88
CA TYR A 55 34.44 -9.11 -16.31
C TYR A 55 34.13 -8.02 -15.27
N ARG A 56 35.04 -7.81 -14.33
CA ARG A 56 34.94 -6.76 -13.31
C ARG A 56 36.23 -5.96 -13.22
N VAL A 57 36.10 -4.72 -12.77
CA VAL A 57 37.24 -3.83 -12.58
C VAL A 57 38.09 -4.35 -11.42
N ASN A 58 39.39 -4.45 -11.64
CA ASN A 58 40.37 -4.67 -10.59
C ASN A 58 41.60 -3.79 -10.89
N GLY A 59 41.62 -2.60 -10.30
CA GLY A 59 42.62 -1.58 -10.63
C GLY A 59 42.42 -1.05 -12.05
N GLY A 60 43.47 -1.11 -12.87
CA GLY A 60 43.46 -0.63 -14.26
C GLY A 60 42.95 -1.63 -15.30
N ASP A 61 42.57 -2.84 -14.87
CA ASP A 61 42.26 -3.96 -15.76
C ASP A 61 40.87 -4.55 -15.51
N CYS A 62 40.35 -5.27 -16.52
CA CYS A 62 39.14 -6.08 -16.42
C CYS A 62 39.48 -7.55 -16.22
N VAL A 63 39.22 -8.07 -15.02
CA VAL A 63 39.45 -9.49 -14.69
C VAL A 63 38.16 -10.29 -14.84
N ALA A 64 38.28 -11.52 -15.36
CA ALA A 64 37.13 -12.41 -15.54
C ALA A 64 36.47 -12.72 -14.19
N ILE A 65 35.14 -12.70 -14.18
CA ILE A 65 34.33 -13.19 -13.06
C ILE A 65 34.23 -14.71 -13.21
N ASP A 66 34.53 -15.43 -12.13
CA ASP A 66 34.24 -16.87 -12.08
C ASP A 66 32.73 -17.05 -11.93
N VAL A 67 32.06 -17.34 -13.05
CA VAL A 67 30.61 -17.56 -13.11
C VAL A 67 30.37 -19.06 -12.96
N PRO A 68 29.82 -19.53 -11.83
CA PRO A 68 29.63 -20.95 -11.60
C PRO A 68 28.57 -21.55 -12.54
N GLU A 69 28.50 -22.87 -12.58
CA GLU A 69 27.43 -23.57 -13.28
C GLU A 69 26.06 -23.08 -12.79
N ASN A 70 25.09 -22.98 -13.70
CA ASN A 70 23.75 -22.45 -13.42
C ASN A 70 23.70 -20.98 -12.97
N ALA A 71 24.74 -20.19 -13.23
CA ALA A 71 24.73 -18.74 -13.07
C ALA A 71 24.85 -17.99 -14.40
N TYR A 72 24.64 -16.68 -14.35
CA TYR A 72 24.91 -15.74 -15.44
C TYR A 72 25.53 -14.45 -14.89
N ALA A 73 26.39 -13.81 -15.68
CA ALA A 73 27.00 -12.54 -15.31
C ALA A 73 25.94 -11.41 -15.27
N THR A 74 25.99 -10.58 -14.23
CA THR A 74 25.02 -9.48 -14.04
C THR A 74 25.51 -8.13 -14.57
N GLY A 75 26.81 -8.01 -14.86
CA GLY A 75 27.45 -6.74 -15.22
C GLY A 75 27.53 -5.74 -14.07
N ARG A 76 27.25 -6.17 -12.82
CA ARG A 76 27.41 -5.31 -11.65
C ARG A 76 28.89 -5.19 -11.28
N SER A 77 29.32 -3.97 -10.99
CA SER A 77 30.69 -3.65 -10.55
C SER A 77 30.98 -4.02 -9.09
N TYR A 78 29.96 -4.45 -8.34
CA TYR A 78 30.04 -4.82 -6.93
C TYR A 78 29.31 -6.15 -6.68
N GLY A 79 29.66 -6.82 -5.57
CA GLY A 79 29.14 -8.13 -5.21
C GLY A 79 29.85 -9.28 -5.93
N SER A 80 29.15 -10.41 -6.09
CA SER A 80 29.65 -11.60 -6.79
C SER A 80 29.82 -11.38 -8.30
N GLY A 81 29.12 -10.40 -8.88
CA GLY A 81 29.15 -10.11 -10.31
C GLY A 81 28.33 -11.09 -11.17
N TRP A 82 27.71 -12.10 -10.55
CA TRP A 82 26.83 -13.08 -11.17
C TRP A 82 25.56 -13.28 -10.35
N ALA A 83 24.55 -13.88 -10.97
CA ALA A 83 23.31 -14.29 -10.33
C ALA A 83 22.92 -15.69 -10.81
N CYS A 84 22.25 -16.46 -9.96
CA CYS A 84 21.75 -17.76 -10.34
C CYS A 84 20.66 -17.67 -11.42
N LYS A 85 20.67 -18.62 -12.35
CA LYS A 85 19.60 -18.82 -13.32
C LYS A 85 18.31 -19.14 -12.57
N ARG A 86 17.17 -18.88 -13.22
CA ARG A 86 15.85 -19.25 -12.71
C ARG A 86 15.82 -20.73 -12.29
N GLY A 87 15.41 -20.99 -11.05
CA GLY A 87 15.33 -22.34 -10.45
C GLY A 87 16.57 -22.74 -9.65
N TYR A 88 17.53 -21.83 -9.49
CA TYR A 88 18.75 -22.06 -8.72
C TYR A 88 18.92 -20.97 -7.66
N GLN A 89 19.47 -21.36 -6.51
CA GLN A 89 19.79 -20.48 -5.39
C GLN A 89 21.28 -20.44 -5.13
N GLU A 90 21.76 -19.30 -4.65
CA GLU A 90 23.16 -19.10 -4.30
C GLU A 90 23.51 -19.86 -3.02
N VAL A 91 24.56 -20.68 -3.08
CA VAL A 91 25.09 -21.42 -1.94
C VAL A 91 26.55 -21.04 -1.72
N GLY A 92 26.86 -20.57 -0.51
CA GLY A 92 28.22 -20.24 -0.10
C GLY A 92 28.91 -19.12 -0.89
N GLY A 93 28.18 -18.33 -1.69
CA GLY A 93 28.74 -17.26 -2.50
C GLY A 93 29.60 -17.71 -3.69
N VAL A 94 29.57 -19.01 -4.01
CA VAL A 94 30.45 -19.63 -5.01
C VAL A 94 29.74 -20.61 -5.93
N SER A 95 28.52 -21.03 -5.63
CA SER A 95 27.76 -21.98 -6.46
C SER A 95 26.29 -21.59 -6.57
N CYS A 96 25.65 -22.10 -7.62
CA CYS A 96 24.21 -22.06 -7.81
C CYS A 96 23.66 -23.48 -7.80
N GLU A 97 22.94 -23.83 -6.75
CA GLU A 97 22.33 -25.15 -6.57
C GLU A 97 20.85 -25.11 -6.91
N ALA A 98 20.33 -26.21 -7.47
CA ALA A 98 18.93 -26.28 -7.86
C ALA A 98 18.03 -26.12 -6.62
N ILE A 99 17.00 -25.29 -6.73
CA ILE A 99 15.99 -25.14 -5.68
C ILE A 99 15.18 -26.43 -5.61
N PRO A 100 15.14 -27.13 -4.45
CA PRO A 100 14.30 -28.30 -4.30
C PRO A 100 12.83 -27.86 -4.30
N ILE A 101 12.09 -28.24 -5.35
CA ILE A 101 10.66 -27.98 -5.46
C ILE A 101 9.93 -29.25 -5.00
N PRO A 102 9.13 -29.19 -3.92
CA PRO A 102 8.39 -30.36 -3.43
C PRO A 102 7.22 -30.73 -4.37
N GLU A 103 6.59 -31.88 -4.12
CA GLU A 103 5.33 -32.23 -4.80
C GLU A 103 4.24 -31.17 -4.54
N ASN A 104 3.38 -30.96 -5.53
CA ASN A 104 2.31 -29.96 -5.51
C ASN A 104 2.81 -28.52 -5.32
N ALA A 105 3.96 -28.20 -5.92
CA ALA A 105 4.55 -26.87 -5.91
C ALA A 105 5.15 -26.51 -7.27
N PHE A 106 5.26 -25.21 -7.51
CA PHE A 106 5.88 -24.66 -8.70
C PHE A 106 6.77 -23.46 -8.39
N LEU A 107 7.74 -23.22 -9.25
CA LEU A 107 8.65 -22.09 -9.13
C LEU A 107 7.91 -20.77 -9.42
N ARG A 108 8.04 -19.78 -8.53
CA ARG A 108 7.44 -18.45 -8.70
C ARG A 108 8.00 -17.74 -9.93
N SER A 109 7.34 -16.65 -10.32
CA SER A 109 7.80 -15.79 -11.42
C SER A 109 9.21 -15.22 -11.16
N SER A 110 9.54 -14.91 -9.90
CA SER A 110 10.88 -14.50 -9.44
C SER A 110 11.98 -15.48 -9.87
N GLY A 111 11.66 -16.78 -9.88
CA GLY A 111 12.61 -17.84 -10.15
C GLY A 111 13.54 -18.20 -8.99
N LEU A 112 13.39 -17.55 -7.84
CA LEU A 112 14.27 -17.69 -6.67
C LEU A 112 13.62 -18.44 -5.51
N ASP A 113 12.32 -18.69 -5.60
CA ASP A 113 11.52 -19.40 -4.62
C ASP A 113 10.35 -20.14 -5.30
N TRP A 114 9.66 -20.97 -4.53
CA TRP A 114 8.50 -21.74 -4.99
C TRP A 114 7.25 -21.39 -4.19
N GLN A 115 6.10 -21.76 -4.73
CA GLN A 115 4.82 -21.72 -4.04
C GLN A 115 4.04 -23.00 -4.31
N CYS A 116 3.11 -23.33 -3.42
CA CYS A 116 2.24 -24.48 -3.61
C CYS A 116 1.27 -24.28 -4.78
N ASP A 117 0.90 -25.38 -5.41
CA ASP A 117 -0.21 -25.44 -6.35
C ASP A 117 -1.51 -25.04 -5.67
N ARG A 118 -2.46 -24.55 -6.48
CA ARG A 118 -3.79 -24.21 -5.99
C ARG A 118 -4.44 -25.44 -5.36
N GLY A 119 -4.95 -25.29 -4.12
CA GLY A 119 -5.47 -26.41 -3.32
C GLY A 119 -4.47 -26.98 -2.32
N TYR A 120 -3.25 -26.43 -2.28
CA TYR A 120 -2.23 -26.79 -1.31
C TYR A 120 -1.71 -25.56 -0.58
N ARG A 121 -1.31 -25.76 0.68
CA ARG A 121 -0.69 -24.73 1.52
C ARG A 121 0.70 -25.16 1.95
N GLN A 122 1.58 -24.17 2.13
CA GLN A 122 2.94 -24.43 2.56
C GLN A 122 2.96 -24.87 4.03
N SER A 123 3.54 -26.04 4.28
CA SER A 123 3.86 -26.56 5.59
C SER A 123 5.34 -26.93 5.61
N ARG A 124 6.15 -26.03 6.19
CA ARG A 124 7.62 -26.10 6.14
C ARG A 124 8.12 -26.17 4.68
N GLU A 125 8.81 -27.24 4.32
CA GLU A 125 9.40 -27.49 3.01
C GLU A 125 8.48 -28.34 2.11
N THR A 126 7.20 -28.47 2.47
CA THR A 126 6.23 -29.30 1.73
C THR A 126 4.94 -28.56 1.48
N CYS A 127 4.18 -29.02 0.49
CA CYS A 127 2.83 -28.57 0.21
C CYS A 127 1.84 -29.62 0.68
N VAL A 128 0.99 -29.25 1.63
CA VAL A 128 -0.07 -30.12 2.16
C VAL A 128 -1.42 -29.70 1.59
N PRO A 129 -2.33 -30.65 1.31
CA PRO A 129 -3.68 -30.32 0.84
C PRO A 129 -4.38 -29.34 1.78
N ILE A 130 -5.16 -28.44 1.20
CA ILE A 130 -6.07 -27.57 1.94
C ILE A 130 -7.37 -28.33 2.18
N ASP A 131 -7.73 -28.48 3.45
CA ASP A 131 -9.06 -28.92 3.84
C ASP A 131 -10.05 -27.78 3.56
N LEU A 132 -10.78 -27.91 2.44
CA LEU A 132 -11.75 -26.91 2.01
C LEU A 132 -13.09 -27.16 2.73
N PRO A 133 -13.55 -26.24 3.61
CA PRO A 133 -14.83 -26.42 4.28
C PRO A 133 -16.00 -26.26 3.31
N GLU A 134 -17.19 -26.67 3.75
CA GLU A 134 -18.43 -26.40 3.00
C GLU A 134 -18.65 -24.89 2.83
N ASN A 135 -19.21 -24.49 1.69
CA ASN A 135 -19.48 -23.09 1.33
C ASN A 135 -18.20 -22.24 1.25
N ALA A 136 -17.12 -22.81 0.71
CA ALA A 136 -15.86 -22.12 0.49
C ALA A 136 -15.28 -22.45 -0.89
N TYR A 137 -14.46 -21.53 -1.40
CA TYR A 137 -13.70 -21.70 -2.64
C TYR A 137 -12.21 -21.42 -2.41
N LEU A 138 -11.37 -22.10 -3.18
CA LEU A 138 -9.93 -21.91 -3.12
C LEU A 138 -9.54 -20.51 -3.61
N THR A 139 -8.57 -19.88 -2.96
CA THR A 139 -7.97 -18.62 -3.41
C THR A 139 -6.52 -18.83 -3.79
N ASN A 140 -5.93 -17.83 -4.45
CA ASN A 140 -4.50 -17.83 -4.77
C ASN A 140 -3.70 -17.03 -3.73
N ASP A 141 -4.29 -16.72 -2.57
CA ASP A 141 -3.63 -15.97 -1.52
C ASP A 141 -2.55 -16.84 -0.84
N PRO A 142 -1.26 -16.50 -0.99
CA PRO A 142 -0.16 -17.26 -0.40
C PRO A 142 0.02 -17.03 1.11
N SER A 143 -0.64 -16.02 1.68
CA SER A 143 -0.46 -15.59 3.07
C SER A 143 -1.63 -15.95 3.99
N GLY A 144 -2.77 -16.34 3.42
CA GLY A 144 -3.98 -16.72 4.14
C GLY A 144 -4.21 -18.24 4.25
N SER A 145 -5.48 -18.62 4.45
CA SER A 145 -5.92 -20.02 4.48
C SER A 145 -5.86 -20.73 3.12
N GLY A 146 -5.64 -19.98 2.03
CA GLY A 146 -5.74 -20.49 0.65
C GLY A 146 -7.18 -20.79 0.22
N TRP A 147 -8.16 -20.32 0.98
CA TRP A 147 -9.59 -20.37 0.66
C TRP A 147 -10.33 -19.20 1.31
N GLU A 148 -11.46 -18.85 0.72
CA GLU A 148 -12.43 -17.86 1.19
C GLU A 148 -13.83 -18.45 1.18
N CYS A 149 -14.73 -17.86 1.96
CA CYS A 149 -16.11 -18.30 2.01
C CYS A 149 -16.89 -17.86 0.78
N ASP A 150 -17.81 -18.71 0.33
CA ASP A 150 -18.80 -18.35 -0.68
C ASP A 150 -19.60 -17.14 -0.22
N ARG A 151 -20.13 -16.40 -1.21
CA ARG A 151 -21.01 -15.26 -0.94
C ARG A 151 -22.17 -15.67 -0.03
N GLY A 152 -22.35 -14.92 1.07
CA GLY A 152 -23.37 -15.20 2.07
C GLY A 152 -22.88 -16.03 3.25
N PHE A 153 -21.58 -16.33 3.30
CA PHE A 153 -20.94 -16.99 4.43
C PHE A 153 -19.76 -16.17 4.95
N ALA A 154 -19.60 -16.18 6.27
CA ALA A 154 -18.51 -15.53 6.99
C ALA A 154 -17.54 -16.58 7.51
N LYS A 155 -16.25 -16.23 7.54
CA LYS A 155 -15.21 -17.13 8.05
C LYS A 155 -15.23 -17.17 9.58
N LEU A 156 -15.51 -18.34 10.13
CA LEU A 156 -15.40 -18.62 11.56
C LEU A 156 -14.40 -19.76 11.78
N THR A 157 -13.18 -19.40 12.19
CA THR A 157 -12.07 -20.33 12.37
C THR A 157 -11.78 -21.11 11.08
N ASP A 158 -12.19 -22.38 11.01
CA ASP A 158 -11.95 -23.30 9.89
C ASP A 158 -13.26 -23.68 9.17
N ALA A 159 -14.30 -22.85 9.30
CA ALA A 159 -15.59 -23.07 8.67
C ALA A 159 -16.16 -21.78 8.07
N CYS A 160 -17.07 -21.95 7.11
CA CYS A 160 -17.90 -20.88 6.57
C CYS A 160 -19.30 -20.99 7.16
N VAL A 161 -19.69 -20.01 7.96
CA VAL A 161 -21.00 -19.97 8.61
C VAL A 161 -21.92 -19.00 7.87
N PRO A 162 -23.21 -19.32 7.68
CA PRO A 162 -24.14 -18.42 7.01
C PRO A 162 -24.20 -17.06 7.70
N ILE A 163 -24.14 -15.99 6.91
CA ILE A 163 -24.35 -14.62 7.39
C ILE A 163 -25.85 -14.47 7.67
N ALA A 164 -26.19 -14.11 8.91
CA ALA A 164 -27.55 -13.81 9.29
C ALA A 164 -27.94 -12.43 8.74
N VAL A 165 -28.67 -12.42 7.61
CA VAL A 165 -29.22 -11.19 7.03
C VAL A 165 -30.60 -10.93 7.64
N PRO A 166 -30.85 -9.78 8.29
CA PRO A 166 -32.15 -9.47 8.86
C PRO A 166 -33.21 -9.20 7.77
N GLU A 167 -34.48 -9.15 8.18
CA GLU A 167 -35.56 -8.70 7.29
C GLU A 167 -35.27 -7.27 6.78
N ASN A 168 -35.47 -7.03 5.48
CA ASN A 168 -35.08 -5.78 4.78
C ASN A 168 -33.57 -5.53 4.75
N GLY A 169 -32.73 -6.56 4.93
CA GLY A 169 -31.31 -6.52 4.66
C GLY A 169 -30.94 -7.28 3.38
N TYR A 170 -29.77 -6.97 2.82
CA TYR A 170 -29.17 -7.67 1.68
C TYR A 170 -27.66 -7.85 1.86
N LEU A 171 -27.08 -8.90 1.28
CA LEU A 171 -25.64 -9.14 1.30
C LEU A 171 -24.88 -8.10 0.47
N THR A 172 -23.83 -7.50 1.02
CA THR A 172 -22.98 -6.57 0.24
C THR A 172 -22.02 -7.34 -0.66
N ASN A 173 -21.56 -6.72 -1.75
CA ASN A 173 -20.46 -7.27 -2.59
C ASN A 173 -19.10 -6.68 -2.20
N ALA A 174 -18.97 -6.14 -0.99
CA ALA A 174 -17.76 -5.42 -0.61
C ALA A 174 -16.70 -6.42 -0.14
N ASP A 175 -15.50 -6.34 -0.73
CA ASP A 175 -14.33 -7.12 -0.28
C ASP A 175 -13.91 -6.74 1.15
N PHE A 176 -14.30 -5.54 1.59
CA PHE A 176 -14.06 -4.99 2.91
C PHE A 176 -15.28 -4.23 3.40
N GLY A 177 -15.66 -4.39 4.67
CA GLY A 177 -16.76 -3.67 5.31
C GLY A 177 -17.83 -4.61 5.86
N ALA A 178 -19.04 -4.09 6.04
CA ALA A 178 -20.17 -4.86 6.54
C ALA A 178 -20.62 -5.92 5.51
N GLU A 179 -20.85 -7.13 5.97
CA GLU A 179 -21.23 -8.29 5.16
C GLU A 179 -22.66 -8.17 4.57
N TRP A 180 -23.50 -7.36 5.21
CA TRP A 180 -24.84 -7.01 4.75
C TRP A 180 -25.11 -5.53 4.99
N ALA A 181 -26.11 -5.00 4.30
CA ALA A 181 -26.61 -3.64 4.46
C ALA A 181 -28.13 -3.62 4.40
N CYS A 182 -28.75 -2.56 4.90
CA CYS A 182 -30.19 -2.39 4.82
C CYS A 182 -30.65 -1.99 3.42
N GLU A 183 -31.76 -2.58 2.99
CA GLU A 183 -32.50 -2.19 1.81
C GLU A 183 -32.84 -0.70 1.85
N ARG A 184 -33.03 -0.12 0.66
CA ARG A 184 -33.38 1.29 0.55
C ARG A 184 -34.64 1.60 1.36
N GLY A 185 -34.54 2.60 2.24
CA GLY A 185 -35.63 3.01 3.12
C GLY A 185 -35.62 2.32 4.47
N PHE A 186 -34.54 1.62 4.79
CA PHE A 186 -34.26 1.09 6.12
C PHE A 186 -32.87 1.53 6.59
N PHE A 187 -32.66 1.61 7.89
CA PHE A 187 -31.37 1.89 8.51
C PHE A 187 -31.05 0.85 9.59
N GLU A 188 -29.77 0.59 9.80
CA GLU A 188 -29.32 -0.40 10.78
C GLU A 188 -29.53 0.11 12.21
N VAL A 189 -30.22 -0.69 13.02
CA VAL A 189 -30.38 -0.52 14.47
C VAL A 189 -30.18 -1.87 15.13
N ASP A 190 -29.11 -2.01 15.93
CA ASP A 190 -28.83 -3.23 16.70
C ASP A 190 -28.90 -4.54 15.87
N GLY A 191 -28.42 -4.52 14.63
CA GLY A 191 -28.43 -5.68 13.73
C GLY A 191 -29.79 -5.96 13.05
N ARG A 192 -30.75 -5.03 13.12
CA ARG A 192 -32.01 -5.03 12.37
C ARG A 192 -32.03 -3.89 11.36
N CYS A 193 -32.79 -4.06 10.28
CA CYS A 193 -33.16 -2.97 9.38
C CYS A 193 -34.53 -2.37 9.78
N ASP A 194 -34.48 -1.16 10.31
CA ASP A 194 -35.64 -0.39 10.77
C ASP A 194 -36.09 0.59 9.67
N PRO A 195 -37.40 0.74 9.41
CA PRO A 195 -37.86 1.63 8.35
C PRO A 195 -37.52 3.08 8.67
N VAL A 196 -37.00 3.80 7.68
CA VAL A 196 -36.79 5.24 7.75
C VAL A 196 -38.14 5.93 7.94
N ALA A 197 -38.26 6.74 8.98
CA ALA A 197 -39.43 7.58 9.18
C ALA A 197 -39.41 8.74 8.19
N LEU A 198 -40.22 8.66 7.12
CA LEU A 198 -40.36 9.76 6.17
C LEU A 198 -41.35 10.81 6.70
N PRO A 199 -40.92 12.06 6.94
CA PRO A 199 -41.85 13.15 7.20
C PRO A 199 -42.63 13.52 5.93
N ALA A 200 -43.72 14.28 6.08
CA ALA A 200 -44.46 14.81 4.94
C ALA A 200 -43.57 15.70 4.06
N ASN A 201 -43.76 15.63 2.73
CA ASN A 201 -42.95 16.34 1.73
C ASN A 201 -41.47 15.91 1.70
N ALA A 202 -41.20 14.63 1.97
CA ALA A 202 -39.88 14.02 1.88
C ALA A 202 -39.88 12.77 1.02
N PHE A 203 -38.73 12.43 0.46
CA PHE A 203 -38.48 11.19 -0.27
C PHE A 203 -37.19 10.52 0.19
N LEU A 204 -37.10 9.21 0.00
CA LEU A 204 -35.92 8.42 0.34
C LEU A 204 -34.68 8.93 -0.38
N ASP A 205 -33.59 9.14 0.34
CA ASP A 205 -32.30 9.53 -0.22
C ASP A 205 -31.36 8.32 -0.29
N GLN A 206 -30.47 8.31 -1.29
CA GLN A 206 -29.51 7.21 -1.52
C GLN A 206 -28.11 7.53 -0.99
N GLU A 207 -27.92 8.70 -0.42
CA GLU A 207 -26.63 9.05 0.18
C GLU A 207 -26.34 8.14 1.37
N SER A 208 -25.11 7.63 1.44
CA SER A 208 -24.65 6.69 2.48
C SER A 208 -24.53 7.34 3.87
N PHE A 209 -24.84 8.63 3.97
CA PHE A 209 -24.73 9.44 5.18
C PHE A 209 -25.95 10.36 5.30
N GLY A 210 -26.32 10.70 6.53
CA GLY A 210 -27.48 11.53 6.82
C GLY A 210 -28.73 10.71 7.22
N PRO A 211 -29.92 11.33 7.23
CA PRO A 211 -31.13 10.73 7.82
C PRO A 211 -31.85 9.70 6.91
N GLY A 212 -31.30 9.37 5.74
CA GLY A 212 -31.91 8.42 4.79
C GLY A 212 -33.08 8.98 3.98
N TRP A 213 -33.38 10.26 4.12
CA TRP A 213 -34.40 10.98 3.35
C TRP A 213 -33.97 12.42 3.09
N ARG A 214 -34.59 13.04 2.09
CA ARG A 214 -34.45 14.45 1.76
C ARG A 214 -35.80 15.07 1.43
N CYS A 215 -35.89 16.37 1.62
CA CYS A 215 -37.12 17.09 1.34
C CYS A 215 -37.40 17.19 -0.17
N GLU A 216 -38.67 17.18 -0.53
CA GLU A 216 -39.13 17.54 -1.87
C GLU A 216 -38.71 18.98 -2.22
N ARG A 217 -38.60 19.26 -3.52
CA ARG A 217 -38.22 20.61 -4.00
C ARG A 217 -39.26 21.64 -3.51
N GLY A 218 -38.78 22.71 -2.88
CA GLY A 218 -39.63 23.72 -2.24
C GLY A 218 -39.76 23.56 -0.73
N PHE A 219 -39.16 22.53 -0.14
CA PHE A 219 -39.13 22.30 1.30
C PHE A 219 -37.69 22.21 1.81
N GLU A 220 -37.45 22.68 3.04
CA GLU A 220 -36.17 22.59 3.74
C GLU A 220 -36.27 21.71 5.00
N ALA A 221 -35.18 21.03 5.34
CA ALA A 221 -35.13 20.14 6.49
C ALA A 221 -34.91 20.95 7.78
N VAL A 222 -35.89 20.92 8.68
CA VAL A 222 -35.84 21.60 9.98
C VAL A 222 -36.30 20.62 11.06
N ALA A 223 -35.43 20.33 12.03
CA ALA A 223 -35.73 19.48 13.19
C ALA A 223 -36.41 18.13 12.85
N GLY A 224 -35.99 17.48 11.76
CA GLY A 224 -36.53 16.19 11.34
C GLY A 224 -37.83 16.25 10.53
N ALA A 225 -38.26 17.44 10.10
CA ALA A 225 -39.41 17.63 9.22
C ALA A 225 -39.04 18.44 7.97
N CYS A 226 -39.85 18.34 6.92
CA CYS A 226 -39.74 19.17 5.73
C CYS A 226 -40.73 20.32 5.79
N VAL A 227 -40.20 21.54 5.97
CA VAL A 227 -40.97 22.77 6.10
C VAL A 227 -40.94 23.53 4.78
N ALA A 228 -42.08 24.05 4.35
CA ALA A 228 -42.18 24.79 3.09
C ALA A 228 -41.28 26.04 3.13
N ILE A 229 -40.49 26.22 2.07
CA ILE A 229 -39.63 27.39 1.91
C ILE A 229 -40.51 28.58 1.55
N ASN A 230 -40.49 29.60 2.40
CA ASN A 230 -41.06 30.90 2.07
C ASN A 230 -40.13 31.60 1.08
N LEU A 231 -40.41 31.43 -0.21
CA LEU A 231 -39.60 32.01 -1.29
C LEU A 231 -39.89 33.52 -1.40
N PRO A 232 -38.94 34.42 -1.09
CA PRO A 232 -39.16 35.86 -1.21
C PRO A 232 -39.22 36.29 -2.68
N ALA A 233 -39.73 37.50 -2.93
CA ALA A 233 -39.70 38.08 -4.27
C ALA A 233 -38.25 38.23 -4.77
N ASN A 234 -38.05 38.03 -6.08
CA ASN A 234 -36.74 38.08 -6.74
C ASN A 234 -35.75 37.01 -6.25
N ALA A 235 -36.27 35.81 -5.92
CA ALA A 235 -35.48 34.65 -5.56
C ALA A 235 -35.95 33.40 -6.32
N HIS A 236 -35.04 32.44 -6.48
CA HIS A 236 -35.33 31.12 -7.02
C HIS A 236 -34.74 30.02 -6.15
N LEU A 237 -35.36 28.85 -6.19
CA LEU A 237 -34.82 27.64 -5.56
C LEU A 237 -33.51 27.24 -6.25
N ASP A 238 -32.51 26.84 -5.46
CA ASP A 238 -31.21 26.40 -5.97
C ASP A 238 -31.32 25.04 -6.72
N ARG A 239 -30.18 24.50 -7.14
CA ARG A 239 -30.12 23.20 -7.84
C ARG A 239 -30.64 22.05 -6.98
N SER A 240 -30.40 22.07 -5.67
CA SER A 240 -30.90 21.04 -4.75
C SER A 240 -32.41 21.13 -4.60
N GLY A 241 -32.97 22.35 -4.70
CA GLY A 241 -34.39 22.60 -4.49
C GLY A 241 -34.79 22.73 -3.03
N ASN A 242 -33.87 22.53 -2.09
CA ASN A 242 -34.09 22.59 -0.65
C ASN A 242 -33.48 23.85 0.00
N ARG A 243 -33.01 24.79 -0.83
CA ARG A 243 -32.56 26.14 -0.46
C ARG A 243 -32.90 27.09 -1.61
N TRP A 244 -32.80 28.39 -1.37
CA TRP A 244 -33.02 29.43 -2.38
C TRP A 244 -31.86 30.42 -2.44
N ARG A 245 -31.79 31.14 -3.56
CA ARG A 245 -30.83 32.23 -3.81
C ARG A 245 -31.54 33.38 -4.50
N CYS A 246 -31.01 34.59 -4.32
CA CYS A 246 -31.51 35.74 -5.04
C CYS A 246 -31.29 35.59 -6.55
N ASP A 247 -32.23 36.14 -7.32
CA ASP A 247 -32.11 36.27 -8.76
C ASP A 247 -30.91 37.14 -9.12
N ARG A 248 -30.49 37.03 -10.39
CA ARG A 248 -29.40 37.85 -10.91
C ARG A 248 -29.74 39.34 -10.71
N SER A 249 -28.77 40.11 -10.23
CA SER A 249 -28.89 41.53 -9.85
C SER A 249 -29.56 41.82 -8.50
N PHE A 250 -29.95 40.81 -7.72
CA PHE A 250 -30.45 40.97 -6.36
C PHE A 250 -29.46 40.43 -5.32
N GLN A 251 -29.41 41.07 -4.16
CA GLN A 251 -28.57 40.71 -3.02
C GLN A 251 -29.44 40.41 -1.80
N LEU A 252 -28.99 39.47 -0.97
CA LEU A 252 -29.67 39.08 0.26
C LEU A 252 -29.53 40.17 1.34
N SER A 253 -30.64 40.69 1.83
CA SER A 253 -30.72 41.64 2.94
C SER A 253 -31.96 41.35 3.78
N ASP A 254 -31.81 41.15 5.09
CA ASP A 254 -32.91 40.89 6.04
C ASP A 254 -33.91 39.81 5.59
N GLY A 255 -33.43 38.72 5.00
CA GLY A 255 -34.27 37.62 4.53
C GLY A 255 -35.03 37.90 3.23
N ALA A 256 -34.75 39.02 2.56
CA ALA A 256 -35.32 39.40 1.27
C ALA A 256 -34.23 39.62 0.21
N CYS A 257 -34.63 39.56 -1.06
CA CYS A 257 -33.77 39.89 -2.19
C CYS A 257 -34.05 41.32 -2.67
N VAL A 258 -33.10 42.20 -2.43
CA VAL A 258 -33.16 43.62 -2.81
C VAL A 258 -32.21 43.90 -3.97
N LEU A 259 -32.53 44.88 -4.81
CA LEU A 259 -31.70 45.21 -5.97
C LEU A 259 -30.29 45.61 -5.49
N GLY A 260 -29.27 44.89 -5.96
CA GLY A 260 -27.87 45.20 -5.66
C GLY A 260 -27.48 46.50 -6.33
N ARG A 261 -26.85 47.40 -5.58
CA ARG A 261 -26.20 48.59 -6.14
C ARG A 261 -24.92 48.22 -6.90
#